data_AF-A0A9X1UN63-F1
#
_entry.id   AF-A0A9X1UN63-F1
#
_cell.length_a   1.000
_cell.length_b   1.000
_cell.length_c   1.000
_cell.angle_alpha   90.00
_cell.angle_beta   90.00
_cell.angle_gamma   90.00
#
_symmetry.space_group_name_H-M   'P 1'
#
loop_
_entity.id
_entity.type
_entity.pdbx_description
1 polymer ?
#
loop_
_entity_poly.entity_id
_entity_poly.type
_entity_poly.pdbx_seq_one_letter_code
_entity_poly.pdbx_strand_id
1 'polypeptide(L)'
;MKFNKERLVVAVLLVAACGYAHAWTAVAHADSGFAFVENNANSSEDAARLALQGCSEKSEGCRLVGEPVAGPVAMVVARGDGGIAEATDRNPSVAAQTAMKDCKATFKRSCRLDLASWDEGARWYAVAMGSGGAFVASNYNSRAAAERMALDGCQKRAGEARSCVLKTTDTGSIWIAVVESKTATAWAAEPSKGDAVRKARAACEQAAKGELCDQVDSYFNDGPVAAPEALAQISAQIEKRQRAADWQPSAQPKGGNVTRYTESCNNADCVRRYENGKTVRYVACMNPATGLPMNDPVRMGGCGGMDARGNVFGTGNL
;
A
#
# COMPACT_ATOMS: atom_id res chain seq x y z
N MET A 1 -36.75 -16.21 50.41
CA MET A 1 -36.65 -15.57 49.08
C MET A 1 -35.20 -15.16 48.86
N LYS A 2 -34.52 -15.76 47.88
CA LYS A 2 -33.15 -15.39 47.49
C LYS A 2 -33.25 -14.27 46.47
N PHE A 3 -32.68 -13.10 46.77
CA PHE A 3 -32.55 -12.00 45.80
C PHE A 3 -31.45 -12.37 44.81
N ASN A 4 -31.80 -12.45 43.53
CA ASN A 4 -30.83 -12.55 42.44
C ASN A 4 -30.01 -11.25 42.41
N LYS A 5 -28.70 -11.34 42.68
CA LYS A 5 -27.77 -10.22 42.53
C LYS A 5 -27.56 -9.97 41.04
N GLU A 6 -28.20 -8.94 40.51
CA GLU A 6 -27.93 -8.42 39.19
C GLU A 6 -26.52 -7.80 39.16
N ARG A 7 -25.67 -8.27 38.24
CA ARG A 7 -24.30 -7.77 38.06
C ARG A 7 -24.35 -6.41 37.36
N LEU A 8 -23.57 -5.44 37.86
CA LEU A 8 -23.50 -4.09 37.31
C LEU A 8 -22.49 -4.02 36.14
N VAL A 9 -22.89 -3.49 34.99
CA VAL A 9 -22.04 -3.33 33.80
C VAL A 9 -21.78 -1.84 33.56
N VAL A 10 -20.52 -1.39 33.58
CA VAL A 10 -20.13 0.00 33.26
C VAL A 10 -19.37 -0.01 31.94
N ALA A 11 -19.77 0.85 30.99
CA ALA A 11 -19.14 0.98 29.67
C ALA A 11 -18.64 2.42 29.45
N VAL A 12 -17.41 2.56 28.97
CA VAL A 12 -16.85 3.84 28.47
C VAL A 12 -16.83 3.75 26.94
N LEU A 13 -17.60 4.60 26.26
CA LEU A 13 -17.74 4.65 24.81
C LEU A 13 -16.85 5.75 24.21
N LEU A 14 -15.89 5.34 23.36
CA LEU A 14 -15.22 6.20 22.38
C LEU A 14 -15.65 5.68 21.00
N VAL A 15 -16.47 6.45 20.29
CA VAL A 15 -16.97 6.10 18.95
C VAL A 15 -15.97 6.60 17.92
N ALA A 16 -15.21 5.69 17.32
CA ALA A 16 -14.46 5.92 16.09
C ALA A 16 -15.15 5.16 14.94
N ALA A 17 -15.31 5.84 13.80
CA ALA A 17 -16.04 5.34 12.63
C ALA A 17 -15.40 4.05 12.08
N CYS A 18 -16.21 3.03 11.83
CA CYS A 18 -15.77 1.73 11.35
C CYS A 18 -15.54 1.71 9.83
N GLY A 19 -14.28 1.60 9.39
CA GLY A 19 -13.93 1.14 8.05
C GLY A 19 -13.98 -0.39 7.97
N TYR A 20 -14.61 -0.95 6.94
CA TYR A 20 -14.69 -2.40 6.72
C TYR A 20 -13.39 -2.95 6.13
N ALA A 21 -12.29 -2.96 6.87
CA ALA A 21 -11.03 -3.56 6.43
C ALA A 21 -11.12 -5.09 6.16
N HIS A 22 -11.70 -5.52 5.03
CA HIS A 22 -11.17 -6.69 4.34
C HIS A 22 -9.97 -6.22 3.52
N ALA A 23 -9.05 -7.13 3.23
CA ALA A 23 -7.87 -6.78 2.44
C ALA A 23 -7.85 -7.70 1.22
N TRP A 24 -8.34 -7.16 0.12
CA TRP A 24 -8.38 -7.77 -1.20
C TRP A 24 -7.52 -6.95 -2.16
N THR A 25 -6.81 -7.65 -3.05
CA THR A 25 -6.03 -7.06 -4.12
C THR A 25 -6.56 -7.48 -5.49
N ALA A 26 -6.51 -6.56 -6.45
CA ALA A 26 -6.84 -6.80 -7.84
C ALA A 26 -5.97 -5.94 -8.74
N VAL A 27 -5.72 -6.42 -9.95
CA VAL A 27 -5.00 -5.69 -10.99
C VAL A 27 -5.90 -5.46 -12.21
N ALA A 28 -5.83 -4.25 -12.74
CA ALA A 28 -6.42 -3.89 -14.03
C ALA A 28 -5.32 -3.46 -15.00
N HIS A 29 -5.54 -3.73 -16.28
CA HIS A 29 -4.62 -3.46 -17.37
C HIS A 29 -5.35 -2.82 -18.55
N ALA A 30 -4.74 -1.78 -19.12
CA ALA A 30 -5.22 -1.06 -20.29
C ALA A 30 -4.56 -1.54 -21.58
N ASP A 31 -5.17 -1.26 -22.73
CA ASP A 31 -4.61 -1.61 -24.05
C ASP A 31 -3.28 -0.90 -24.34
N SER A 32 -3.04 0.26 -23.71
CA SER A 32 -1.77 0.99 -23.75
C SER A 32 -0.61 0.26 -23.06
N GLY A 33 -0.92 -0.81 -22.34
CA GLY A 33 0.00 -1.48 -21.44
C GLY A 33 -0.10 -1.00 -20.00
N PHE A 34 -0.70 0.16 -19.69
CA PHE A 34 -0.76 0.63 -18.30
C PHE A 34 -1.41 -0.40 -17.37
N ALA A 35 -0.85 -0.60 -16.17
CA ALA A 35 -1.40 -1.50 -15.16
C ALA A 35 -1.60 -0.73 -13.85
N PHE A 36 -2.73 -0.96 -13.19
CA PHE A 36 -3.08 -0.40 -11.90
C PHE A 36 -3.42 -1.52 -10.92
N VAL A 37 -2.87 -1.46 -9.71
CA VAL A 37 -3.15 -2.43 -8.65
C VAL A 37 -3.85 -1.72 -7.50
N GLU A 38 -5.01 -2.25 -7.13
CA GLU A 38 -5.67 -1.92 -5.87
C GLU A 38 -5.25 -2.95 -4.81
N ASN A 39 -5.00 -2.49 -3.58
CA ASN A 39 -4.74 -3.38 -2.44
C ASN A 39 -5.53 -2.91 -1.22
N ASN A 40 -5.73 -3.81 -0.27
CA ASN A 40 -6.42 -3.55 0.99
C ASN A 40 -7.88 -3.11 0.78
N ALA A 41 -8.52 -3.57 -0.30
CA ALA A 41 -9.91 -3.24 -0.58
C ALA A 41 -10.88 -4.06 0.28
N ASN A 42 -12.00 -3.44 0.65
CA ASN A 42 -12.99 -3.96 1.59
C ASN A 42 -13.78 -5.19 1.11
N SER A 43 -13.66 -5.57 -0.16
CA SER A 43 -14.31 -6.74 -0.75
C SER A 43 -13.64 -7.13 -2.07
N SER A 44 -13.93 -8.33 -2.58
CA SER A 44 -13.49 -8.76 -3.92
C SER A 44 -14.06 -7.84 -4.99
N GLU A 45 -15.34 -7.47 -4.86
CA GLU A 45 -16.04 -6.55 -5.76
C GLU A 45 -15.46 -5.14 -5.72
N ASP A 46 -15.11 -4.63 -4.52
CA ASP A 46 -14.45 -3.34 -4.38
C ASP A 46 -13.05 -3.34 -4.98
N ALA A 47 -12.25 -4.40 -4.74
CA ALA A 47 -10.92 -4.53 -5.34
C ALA A 47 -11.00 -4.46 -6.86
N ALA A 48 -11.90 -5.27 -7.45
CA ALA A 48 -12.14 -5.27 -8.89
C ALA A 48 -12.58 -3.89 -9.42
N ARG A 49 -13.58 -3.28 -8.77
CA ARG A 49 -14.13 -1.98 -9.18
C ARG A 49 -13.09 -0.87 -9.09
N LEU A 50 -12.36 -0.79 -7.98
CA LEU A 50 -11.35 0.24 -7.74
C LEU A 50 -10.13 0.06 -8.64
N ALA A 51 -9.69 -1.18 -8.90
CA ALA A 51 -8.62 -1.43 -9.84
C ALA A 51 -8.98 -0.97 -11.26
N LEU A 52 -10.19 -1.30 -11.73
CA LEU A 52 -10.71 -0.83 -13.01
C LEU A 52 -10.83 0.69 -13.07
N GLN A 53 -11.36 1.30 -12.00
CA GLN A 53 -11.49 2.75 -11.90
C GLN A 53 -10.12 3.43 -11.99
N GLY A 54 -9.15 3.02 -11.17
CA GLY A 54 -7.80 3.59 -11.16
C GLY A 54 -7.06 3.39 -12.49
N CYS A 55 -7.31 2.28 -13.18
CA CYS A 55 -6.84 2.10 -14.55
C CYS A 55 -7.49 3.11 -15.51
N SER A 56 -8.82 3.24 -15.47
CA SER A 56 -9.60 4.07 -16.41
C SER A 56 -9.31 5.57 -16.28
N GLU A 57 -8.83 6.02 -15.12
CA GLU A 57 -8.40 7.39 -14.90
C GLU A 57 -7.13 7.76 -15.69
N LYS A 58 -6.37 6.76 -16.16
CA LYS A 58 -5.09 6.95 -16.86
C LYS A 58 -5.09 6.45 -18.29
N SER A 59 -5.97 5.52 -18.63
CA SER A 59 -5.97 4.88 -19.95
C SER A 59 -7.33 4.29 -20.31
N GLU A 60 -7.56 4.08 -21.61
CA GLU A 60 -8.77 3.43 -22.14
C GLU A 60 -8.56 1.91 -22.26
N GLY A 61 -9.65 1.16 -22.46
CA GLY A 61 -9.58 -0.29 -22.67
C GLY A 61 -9.20 -1.10 -21.41
N CYS A 62 -9.43 -0.53 -20.23
CA CYS A 62 -9.10 -1.18 -18.96
C CYS A 62 -9.94 -2.44 -18.71
N ARG A 63 -9.25 -3.53 -18.36
CA ARG A 63 -9.84 -4.81 -17.97
C ARG A 63 -9.10 -5.42 -16.81
N LEU A 64 -9.78 -6.25 -16.01
CA LEU A 64 -9.13 -7.00 -14.94
C LEU A 64 -8.18 -8.05 -15.53
N VAL A 65 -7.10 -8.31 -14.81
CA VAL A 65 -6.21 -9.45 -15.06
C VAL A 65 -6.29 -10.35 -13.85
N GLY A 66 -6.72 -11.60 -14.07
CA GLY A 66 -7.01 -12.53 -12.99
C GLY A 66 -8.28 -12.21 -12.20
N GLU A 67 -8.49 -12.95 -11.12
CA GLU A 67 -9.55 -12.74 -10.15
C GLU A 67 -8.98 -12.01 -8.91
N PRO A 68 -9.75 -11.14 -8.23
CA PRO A 68 -9.29 -10.54 -6.98
C PRO A 68 -8.94 -11.59 -5.93
N VAL A 69 -7.87 -11.36 -5.17
CA VAL A 69 -7.34 -12.29 -4.17
C VAL A 69 -7.32 -11.64 -2.79
N ALA A 70 -7.72 -12.38 -1.75
CA ALA A 70 -7.65 -11.93 -0.37
C ALA A 70 -6.23 -12.11 0.21
N GLY A 71 -5.74 -11.11 0.94
CA GLY A 71 -4.44 -11.18 1.61
C GLY A 71 -4.40 -12.04 2.88
N PRO A 72 -3.22 -12.15 3.50
CA PRO A 72 -1.98 -11.48 3.12
C PRO A 72 -1.31 -12.14 1.91
N VAL A 73 -1.07 -11.40 0.83
CA VAL A 73 -0.42 -11.91 -0.39
C VAL A 73 0.39 -10.81 -1.09
N ALA A 74 1.47 -11.21 -1.76
CA ALA A 74 2.17 -10.37 -2.71
C ALA A 74 1.47 -10.48 -4.07
N MET A 75 1.21 -9.35 -4.71
CA MET A 75 0.76 -9.23 -6.08
C MET A 75 1.95 -8.78 -6.94
N VAL A 76 2.36 -9.58 -7.92
CA VAL A 76 3.49 -9.22 -8.80
C VAL A 76 3.07 -9.28 -10.26
N VAL A 77 3.36 -8.19 -10.98
CA VAL A 77 3.08 -8.04 -12.41
C VAL A 77 4.39 -8.11 -13.19
N ALA A 78 4.40 -8.97 -14.20
CA ALA A 78 5.42 -9.04 -15.23
C ALA A 78 4.86 -8.57 -16.57
N ARG A 79 5.66 -7.77 -17.30
CA ARG A 79 5.29 -7.17 -18.58
C ARG A 79 6.15 -7.71 -19.71
N GLY A 80 5.51 -8.06 -20.82
CA GLY A 80 6.14 -8.35 -22.11
C GLY A 80 5.61 -7.44 -23.22
N ASP A 81 6.10 -7.63 -24.45
CA ASP A 81 5.79 -6.74 -25.59
C ASP A 81 4.31 -6.84 -26.07
N GLY A 82 3.54 -7.81 -25.54
CA GLY A 82 2.13 -8.03 -25.91
C GLY A 82 1.14 -7.96 -24.74
N GLY A 83 1.57 -7.58 -23.54
CA GLY A 83 0.69 -7.49 -22.37
C GLY A 83 1.39 -7.78 -21.04
N ILE A 84 0.59 -8.03 -20.02
CA ILE A 84 1.06 -8.39 -18.68
C ILE A 84 0.64 -9.81 -18.28
N ALA A 85 1.42 -10.41 -17.40
CA ALA A 85 1.03 -11.57 -16.60
C ALA A 85 1.16 -11.18 -15.13
N GLU A 86 0.24 -11.65 -14.30
CA GLU A 86 0.24 -11.41 -12.86
C GLU A 86 0.28 -12.74 -12.11
N ALA A 87 0.76 -12.69 -10.88
CA ALA A 87 0.69 -13.81 -9.96
C ALA A 87 0.63 -13.30 -8.52
N THR A 88 -0.12 -14.04 -7.70
CA THR A 88 -0.22 -13.80 -6.26
C THR A 88 0.36 -14.96 -5.46
N ASP A 89 1.14 -14.68 -4.42
CA ASP A 89 1.60 -15.68 -3.46
C ASP A 89 1.94 -15.02 -2.12
N ARG A 90 1.84 -15.75 -1.00
CA ARG A 90 2.28 -15.24 0.32
C ARG A 90 3.78 -14.97 0.37
N ASN A 91 4.56 -15.67 -0.47
CA ASN A 91 5.98 -15.44 -0.68
C ASN A 91 6.21 -14.58 -1.93
N PRO A 92 6.65 -13.31 -1.78
CA PRO A 92 6.87 -12.40 -2.90
C PRO A 92 7.77 -12.96 -4.00
N SER A 93 8.77 -13.76 -3.64
CA SER A 93 9.69 -14.38 -4.61
C SER A 93 9.01 -15.43 -5.48
N VAL A 94 8.05 -16.19 -4.92
CA VAL A 94 7.26 -17.18 -5.67
C VAL A 94 6.30 -16.48 -6.62
N ALA A 95 5.62 -15.41 -6.16
CA ALA A 95 4.78 -14.57 -7.01
C ALA A 95 5.59 -14.00 -8.19
N ALA A 96 6.76 -13.42 -7.92
CA ALA A 96 7.62 -12.86 -8.97
C ALA A 96 8.13 -13.90 -9.98
N GLN A 97 8.53 -15.09 -9.50
CA GLN A 97 8.97 -16.18 -10.38
C GLN A 97 7.82 -16.68 -11.26
N THR A 98 6.62 -16.81 -10.69
CA THR A 98 5.41 -17.26 -11.39
C THR A 98 4.97 -16.25 -12.44
N ALA A 99 4.84 -14.97 -12.08
CA ALA A 99 4.50 -13.90 -13.03
C ALA A 99 5.50 -13.84 -14.20
N MET A 100 6.81 -13.96 -13.93
CA MET A 100 7.83 -13.99 -14.98
C MET A 100 7.76 -15.24 -15.86
N LYS A 101 7.48 -16.41 -15.28
CA LYS A 101 7.31 -17.66 -16.01
C LYS A 101 6.11 -17.56 -16.95
N ASP A 102 4.98 -17.09 -16.46
CA ASP A 102 3.73 -16.99 -17.21
C ASP A 102 3.81 -15.92 -18.30
N CYS A 103 4.46 -14.79 -18.00
CA CYS A 103 4.80 -13.79 -19.02
C CYS A 103 5.62 -14.41 -20.15
N LYS A 104 6.70 -15.16 -19.82
CA LYS A 104 7.58 -15.77 -20.84
C LYS A 104 6.87 -16.84 -21.66
N ALA A 105 5.99 -17.61 -21.03
CA ALA A 105 5.19 -18.62 -21.72
C ALA A 105 4.22 -17.97 -22.73
N THR A 106 3.62 -16.85 -22.35
CA THR A 106 2.58 -16.17 -23.14
C THR A 106 3.16 -15.28 -24.24
N PHE A 107 4.11 -14.41 -23.90
CA PHE A 107 4.60 -13.34 -24.78
C PHE A 107 5.98 -13.64 -25.42
N LYS A 108 6.56 -14.79 -25.10
CA LYS A 108 7.72 -15.45 -25.75
C LYS A 108 9.06 -14.70 -25.77
N ARG A 109 9.15 -13.35 -25.67
CA ARG A 109 10.42 -12.59 -25.52
C ARG A 109 10.24 -11.28 -24.72
N SER A 110 11.31 -10.84 -24.06
CA SER A 110 11.45 -9.54 -23.35
C SER A 110 10.56 -9.29 -22.12
N CYS A 111 10.27 -10.32 -21.33
CA CYS A 111 9.57 -10.14 -20.05
C CYS A 111 10.44 -9.47 -18.98
N ARG A 112 9.83 -8.58 -18.21
CA ARG A 112 10.42 -7.95 -17.01
C ARG A 112 9.38 -7.83 -15.90
N LEU A 113 9.84 -7.79 -14.66
CA LEU A 113 8.99 -7.36 -13.55
C LEU A 113 8.68 -5.87 -13.72
N ASP A 114 7.43 -5.50 -13.48
CA ASP A 114 6.90 -4.16 -13.76
C ASP A 114 6.31 -3.51 -12.52
N LEU A 115 5.62 -4.28 -11.68
CA LEU A 115 5.02 -3.82 -10.44
C LEU A 115 5.03 -4.95 -9.41
N ALA A 116 5.24 -4.62 -8.14
CA ALA A 116 5.05 -5.51 -7.02
C ALA A 116 4.30 -4.76 -5.91
N SER A 117 3.35 -5.44 -5.29
CA SER A 117 2.53 -4.88 -4.21
C SER A 117 2.20 -5.92 -3.16
N TRP A 118 1.72 -5.47 -2.01
CA TRP A 118 1.37 -6.32 -0.88
C TRP A 118 0.02 -5.93 -0.34
N ASP A 119 -0.85 -6.92 -0.27
CA ASP A 119 -2.07 -6.86 0.50
C ASP A 119 -1.79 -7.38 1.90
N GLU A 120 -2.08 -6.58 2.92
CA GLU A 120 -1.68 -6.88 4.29
C GLU A 120 -2.52 -7.99 4.92
N GLY A 121 -3.65 -8.35 4.30
CA GLY A 121 -4.62 -9.23 4.93
C GLY A 121 -5.34 -8.56 6.10
N ALA A 122 -6.63 -8.81 6.21
CA ALA A 122 -7.40 -8.35 7.36
C ALA A 122 -7.27 -9.34 8.53
N ARG A 123 -6.93 -8.84 9.72
CA ARG A 123 -7.02 -9.60 10.98
C ARG A 123 -7.86 -8.85 11.99
N TRP A 124 -9.11 -9.25 12.06
CA TRP A 124 -10.11 -8.69 12.94
C TRP A 124 -10.10 -9.36 14.30
N TYR A 125 -10.32 -8.54 15.32
CA TYR A 125 -10.83 -8.98 16.60
C TYR A 125 -12.18 -8.33 16.89
N ALA A 126 -12.95 -8.98 17.73
CA ALA A 126 -14.19 -8.45 18.29
C ALA A 126 -14.32 -8.89 19.75
N VAL A 127 -14.89 -8.02 20.58
CA VAL A 127 -15.23 -8.33 21.97
C VAL A 127 -16.73 -8.18 22.12
N ALA A 128 -17.38 -9.23 22.60
CA ALA A 128 -18.79 -9.19 23.01
C ALA A 128 -18.88 -9.40 24.51
N MET A 129 -19.87 -8.79 25.15
CA MET A 129 -20.07 -8.89 26.60
C MET A 129 -21.54 -8.98 26.94
N GLY A 130 -21.86 -9.83 27.92
CA GLY A 130 -23.20 -10.03 28.46
C GLY A 130 -23.16 -10.45 29.94
N SER A 131 -24.27 -11.01 30.43
CA SER A 131 -24.40 -11.46 31.83
C SER A 131 -23.38 -12.54 32.22
N GLY A 132 -23.01 -13.41 31.27
CA GLY A 132 -22.00 -14.47 31.43
C GLY A 132 -20.53 -14.01 31.31
N GLY A 133 -20.28 -12.71 31.20
CA GLY A 133 -18.94 -12.13 31.03
C GLY A 133 -18.64 -11.70 29.60
N ALA A 134 -17.35 -11.51 29.32
CA ALA A 134 -16.86 -11.09 28.01
C ALA A 134 -16.33 -12.30 27.22
N PHE A 135 -16.44 -12.23 25.90
CA PHE A 135 -15.83 -13.19 24.99
C PHE A 135 -15.08 -12.44 23.90
N VAL A 136 -13.88 -12.92 23.59
CA VAL A 136 -12.98 -12.34 22.60
C VAL A 136 -12.83 -13.30 21.43
N ALA A 137 -13.11 -12.80 20.23
CA ALA A 137 -12.74 -13.44 18.98
C ALA A 137 -11.58 -12.65 18.38
N SER A 138 -10.45 -13.28 18.03
CA SER A 138 -9.29 -12.61 17.43
C SER A 138 -8.74 -13.38 16.22
N ASN A 139 -7.95 -12.69 15.39
CA ASN A 139 -7.27 -13.23 14.21
C ASN A 139 -8.20 -13.73 13.08
N TYR A 140 -9.42 -13.19 13.01
CA TYR A 140 -10.37 -13.53 11.95
C TYR A 140 -10.10 -12.74 10.67
N ASN A 141 -10.32 -13.37 9.51
CA ASN A 141 -10.08 -12.77 8.19
C ASN A 141 -11.20 -11.80 7.73
N SER A 142 -12.23 -11.59 8.56
CA SER A 142 -13.34 -10.69 8.25
C SER A 142 -13.99 -10.14 9.51
N ARG A 143 -14.52 -8.93 9.40
CA ARG A 143 -15.31 -8.28 10.43
C ARG A 143 -16.50 -9.13 10.86
N ALA A 144 -17.29 -9.57 9.88
CA ALA A 144 -18.49 -10.36 10.13
C ALA A 144 -18.20 -11.69 10.85
N ALA A 145 -17.08 -12.36 10.51
CA ALA A 145 -16.69 -13.57 11.22
C ALA A 145 -16.26 -13.28 12.66
N ALA A 146 -15.46 -12.22 12.90
CA ALA A 146 -15.07 -11.81 14.24
C ALA A 146 -16.29 -11.47 15.11
N GLU A 147 -17.19 -10.63 14.60
CA GLU A 147 -18.42 -10.20 15.28
C GLU A 147 -19.32 -11.38 15.63
N ARG A 148 -19.61 -12.25 14.64
CA ARG A 148 -20.42 -13.46 14.84
C ARG A 148 -19.80 -14.36 15.89
N MET A 149 -18.50 -14.64 15.79
CA MET A 149 -17.82 -15.54 16.73
C MET A 149 -17.75 -14.96 18.14
N ALA A 150 -17.59 -13.63 18.27
CA ALA A 150 -17.64 -12.97 19.57
C ALA A 150 -19.03 -13.08 20.21
N LEU A 151 -20.09 -12.78 19.45
CA LEU A 151 -21.47 -12.89 19.91
C LEU A 151 -21.86 -14.32 20.26
N ASP A 152 -21.56 -15.29 19.39
CA ASP A 152 -21.85 -16.71 19.61
C ASP A 152 -21.13 -17.24 20.86
N GLY A 153 -19.86 -16.87 21.04
CA GLY A 153 -19.07 -17.23 22.21
C GLY A 153 -19.63 -16.61 23.50
N CYS A 154 -20.02 -15.34 23.45
CA CYS A 154 -20.68 -14.66 24.57
C CYS A 154 -22.02 -15.32 24.91
N GLN A 155 -22.87 -15.63 23.93
CA GLN A 155 -24.18 -16.25 24.16
C GLN A 155 -24.05 -17.63 24.79
N LYS A 156 -23.08 -18.43 24.32
CA LYS A 156 -22.76 -19.74 24.91
C LYS A 156 -22.33 -19.62 26.37
N ARG A 157 -21.58 -18.59 26.73
CA ARG A 157 -21.18 -18.31 28.13
C ARG A 157 -22.36 -17.80 28.98
N ALA A 158 -23.22 -16.96 28.42
CA ALA A 158 -24.33 -16.34 29.14
C ALA A 158 -25.50 -17.30 29.40
N GLY A 159 -25.66 -18.35 28.60
CA GLY A 159 -26.80 -19.28 28.69
C GLY A 159 -28.13 -18.67 28.22
N GLU A 160 -28.14 -17.37 27.88
CA GLU A 160 -29.30 -16.64 27.37
C GLU A 160 -28.94 -15.95 26.04
N ALA A 161 -29.71 -16.23 24.99
CA ALA A 161 -29.36 -15.81 23.62
C ALA A 161 -29.38 -14.29 23.37
N ARG A 162 -29.92 -13.47 24.28
CA ARG A 162 -30.17 -12.03 24.05
C ARG A 162 -29.43 -11.07 24.98
N SER A 163 -28.55 -11.56 25.86
CA SER A 163 -27.83 -10.70 26.81
C SER A 163 -26.50 -10.14 26.29
N CYS A 164 -26.06 -10.56 25.10
CA CYS A 164 -24.73 -10.25 24.57
C CYS A 164 -24.74 -9.07 23.61
N VAL A 165 -23.82 -8.14 23.82
CA VAL A 165 -23.64 -6.93 23.00
C VAL A 165 -22.18 -6.81 22.58
N LEU A 166 -21.94 -6.52 21.31
CA LEU A 166 -20.61 -6.17 20.81
C LEU A 166 -20.12 -4.87 21.49
N LYS A 167 -18.91 -4.90 22.01
CA LYS A 167 -18.26 -3.76 22.67
C LYS A 167 -17.23 -3.10 21.76
N THR A 168 -16.49 -3.88 20.99
CA THR A 168 -15.55 -3.37 20.00
C THR A 168 -15.35 -4.38 18.87
N THR A 169 -14.93 -3.88 17.72
CA THR A 169 -14.50 -4.67 16.56
C THR A 169 -13.52 -3.82 15.75
N ASP A 170 -12.30 -4.32 15.56
CA ASP A 170 -11.18 -3.57 14.98
C ASP A 170 -10.11 -4.54 14.44
N THR A 171 -9.12 -4.02 13.71
CA THR A 171 -8.04 -4.78 13.07
C THR A 171 -6.67 -4.57 13.70
N GLY A 172 -6.53 -3.71 14.71
CA GLY A 172 -5.21 -3.39 15.27
C GLY A 172 -4.41 -4.60 15.80
N SER A 173 -3.08 -4.54 15.68
CA SER A 173 -2.17 -5.47 16.37
C SER A 173 -2.16 -5.14 17.86
N ILE A 174 -2.84 -5.95 18.67
CA ILE A 174 -3.19 -5.55 20.05
C ILE A 174 -3.39 -6.74 20.98
N TRP A 175 -3.02 -6.56 22.26
CA TRP A 175 -3.34 -7.50 23.33
C TRP A 175 -4.69 -7.16 23.94
N ILE A 176 -5.55 -8.17 24.08
CA ILE A 176 -6.87 -8.04 24.68
C ILE A 176 -6.88 -8.91 25.92
N ALA A 177 -7.17 -8.32 27.08
CA ALA A 177 -7.32 -9.07 28.32
C ALA A 177 -8.77 -9.02 28.80
N VAL A 178 -9.26 -10.14 29.32
CA VAL A 178 -10.53 -10.25 30.04
C VAL A 178 -10.19 -10.65 31.47
N VAL A 179 -10.73 -9.92 32.43
CA VAL A 179 -10.54 -10.20 33.86
C VAL A 179 -11.89 -10.32 34.54
N GLU A 180 -12.06 -11.37 35.34
CA GLU A 180 -13.34 -11.73 35.94
C GLU A 180 -13.20 -11.97 37.46
N SER A 181 -14.28 -11.65 38.17
CA SER A 181 -14.57 -12.05 39.54
C SER A 181 -15.87 -12.85 39.58
N LYS A 182 -16.35 -13.16 40.79
CA LYS A 182 -17.67 -13.78 40.98
C LYS A 182 -18.83 -12.89 40.55
N THR A 183 -18.67 -11.57 40.50
CA THR A 183 -19.76 -10.63 40.21
C THR A 183 -19.43 -9.58 39.14
N ALA A 184 -18.17 -9.46 38.72
CA ALA A 184 -17.75 -8.48 37.74
C ALA A 184 -16.93 -9.13 36.62
N THR A 185 -17.03 -8.55 35.43
CA THR A 185 -16.13 -8.83 34.31
C THR A 185 -15.71 -7.48 33.72
N ALA A 186 -14.44 -7.35 33.38
CA ALA A 186 -13.92 -6.22 32.62
C ALA A 186 -12.95 -6.71 31.54
N TRP A 187 -12.70 -5.86 30.56
CA TRP A 187 -11.74 -6.13 29.51
C TRP A 187 -10.98 -4.85 29.15
N ALA A 188 -9.82 -5.00 28.54
CA ALA A 188 -9.04 -3.90 27.97
C ALA A 188 -8.26 -4.39 26.75
N ALA A 189 -8.05 -3.49 25.79
CA ALA A 189 -7.21 -3.73 24.62
C ALA A 189 -6.04 -2.73 24.63
N GLU A 190 -4.80 -3.23 24.66
CA GLU A 190 -3.59 -2.40 24.78
C GLU A 190 -2.44 -2.96 23.94
N PRO A 191 -1.46 -2.13 23.53
CA PRO A 191 -0.31 -2.59 22.75
C PRO A 191 0.55 -3.65 23.47
N SER A 192 0.51 -3.72 24.80
CA SER A 192 1.25 -4.71 25.59
C SER A 192 0.34 -5.60 26.42
N LYS A 193 0.72 -6.88 26.57
CA LYS A 193 -0.01 -7.85 27.39
C LYS A 193 -0.15 -7.38 28.84
N GLY A 194 0.93 -6.82 29.41
CA GLY A 194 0.96 -6.35 30.78
C GLY A 194 0.01 -5.18 31.02
N ASP A 195 -0.06 -4.24 30.08
CA ASP A 195 -0.97 -3.10 30.18
C ASP A 195 -2.43 -3.52 30.02
N ALA A 196 -2.72 -4.43 29.08
CA ALA A 196 -4.06 -4.97 28.89
C ALA A 196 -4.57 -5.64 30.17
N VAL A 197 -3.76 -6.53 30.76
CA VAL A 197 -4.11 -7.22 32.02
C VAL A 197 -4.26 -6.22 33.17
N ARG A 198 -3.33 -5.27 33.32
CA ARG A 198 -3.37 -4.27 34.40
C ARG A 198 -4.63 -3.41 34.32
N LYS A 199 -4.98 -2.91 33.14
CA LYS A 199 -6.17 -2.07 32.93
C LYS A 199 -7.47 -2.86 33.09
N ALA A 200 -7.57 -4.06 32.52
CA ALA A 200 -8.72 -4.92 32.68
C ALA A 200 -8.94 -5.31 34.16
N ARG A 201 -7.86 -5.61 34.89
CA ARG A 201 -7.90 -5.91 36.33
C ARG A 201 -8.39 -4.71 37.15
N ALA A 202 -7.81 -3.53 36.94
CA ALA A 202 -8.23 -2.33 37.66
C ALA A 202 -9.72 -2.02 37.45
N ALA A 203 -10.21 -2.18 36.22
CA ALA A 203 -11.63 -2.02 35.90
C ALA A 203 -12.51 -3.10 36.56
N CYS A 204 -12.05 -4.36 36.60
CA CYS A 204 -12.75 -5.43 37.32
C CYS A 204 -12.84 -5.13 38.81
N GLU A 205 -11.73 -4.77 39.46
CA GLU A 205 -11.66 -4.52 40.91
C GLU A 205 -12.57 -3.34 41.32
N GLN A 206 -12.65 -2.31 40.49
CA GLN A 206 -13.56 -1.19 40.68
C GLN A 206 -15.04 -1.63 40.63
N ALA A 207 -15.39 -2.55 39.72
CA ALA A 207 -16.75 -3.06 39.58
C ALA A 207 -17.11 -4.12 40.64
N ALA A 208 -16.13 -4.92 41.08
CA ALA A 208 -16.32 -6.09 41.93
C ALA A 208 -16.49 -5.76 43.43
N LYS A 209 -16.36 -4.48 43.83
CA LYS A 209 -16.60 -3.97 45.19
C LYS A 209 -15.96 -4.82 46.30
N GLY A 210 -14.68 -5.16 46.14
CA GLY A 210 -13.89 -5.89 47.14
C GLY A 210 -13.74 -7.40 46.89
N GLU A 211 -14.27 -7.93 45.80
CA GLU A 211 -13.92 -9.29 45.35
C GLU A 211 -12.57 -9.32 44.62
N LEU A 212 -11.89 -10.47 44.69
CA LEU A 212 -10.67 -10.71 43.92
C LEU A 212 -11.03 -10.94 42.44
N CYS A 213 -10.30 -10.25 41.57
CA CYS A 213 -10.39 -10.35 40.11
C CYS A 213 -9.22 -11.19 39.57
N ASP A 214 -9.17 -12.48 39.91
CA ASP A 214 -8.02 -13.36 39.69
C ASP A 214 -8.11 -14.19 38.40
N GLN A 215 -9.30 -14.34 37.81
CA GLN A 215 -9.49 -15.01 36.53
C GLN A 215 -9.07 -14.08 35.39
N VAL A 216 -7.98 -14.43 34.71
CA VAL A 216 -7.41 -13.62 33.62
C VAL A 216 -7.24 -14.46 32.37
N ASP A 217 -7.92 -14.05 31.31
CA ASP A 217 -7.67 -14.52 29.95
C ASP A 217 -7.02 -13.41 29.13
N SER A 218 -6.11 -13.78 28.23
CA SER A 218 -5.45 -12.83 27.33
C SER A 218 -5.33 -13.40 25.93
N TYR A 219 -5.61 -12.55 24.94
CA TYR A 219 -5.60 -12.87 23.52
C TYR A 219 -4.73 -11.85 22.80
N PHE A 220 -4.04 -12.27 21.75
CA PHE A 220 -3.33 -11.38 20.86
C PHE A 220 -4.04 -11.39 19.50
N ASN A 221 -4.33 -10.21 18.97
CA ASN A 221 -4.69 -10.04 17.57
C ASN A 221 -3.43 -9.60 16.82
N ASP A 222 -3.03 -10.37 15.82
CA ASP A 222 -1.80 -10.14 15.06
C ASP A 222 -1.86 -8.81 14.28
N GLY A 223 -3.06 -8.40 13.89
CA GLY A 223 -3.29 -7.25 13.01
C GLY A 223 -2.90 -7.53 11.55
N PRO A 224 -2.93 -6.51 10.67
CA PRO A 224 -2.49 -6.64 9.29
C PRO A 224 -1.03 -7.12 9.24
N VAL A 225 -0.74 -8.01 8.30
CA VAL A 225 0.60 -8.58 8.13
C VAL A 225 1.45 -7.60 7.33
N ALA A 226 2.54 -7.12 7.91
CA ALA A 226 3.47 -6.25 7.22
C ALA A 226 4.09 -6.93 5.98
N ALA A 227 4.41 -6.13 4.97
CA ALA A 227 5.08 -6.61 3.77
C ALA A 227 6.42 -7.31 4.10
N PRO A 228 6.68 -8.52 3.56
CA PRO A 228 7.96 -9.20 3.75
C PRO A 228 9.12 -8.42 3.12
N GLU A 229 10.31 -8.48 3.70
CA GLU A 229 11.52 -7.81 3.17
C GLU A 229 11.82 -8.19 1.71
N ALA A 230 11.51 -9.42 1.31
CA ALA A 230 11.68 -9.89 -0.06
C ALA A 230 10.90 -9.03 -1.08
N LEU A 231 9.75 -8.46 -0.71
CA LEU A 231 9.00 -7.56 -1.57
C LEU A 231 9.77 -6.26 -1.80
N ALA A 232 10.37 -5.68 -0.76
CA ALA A 232 11.18 -4.46 -0.90
C ALA A 232 12.36 -4.67 -1.85
N GLN A 233 12.99 -5.85 -1.80
CA GLN A 233 14.07 -6.22 -2.73
C GLN A 233 13.56 -6.32 -4.18
N ILE A 234 12.37 -6.88 -4.40
CA ILE A 234 11.74 -6.96 -5.73
C ILE A 234 11.40 -5.56 -6.25
N SER A 235 10.76 -4.71 -5.43
CA SER A 235 10.42 -3.34 -5.81
C SER A 235 11.66 -2.52 -6.17
N ALA A 236 12.74 -2.65 -5.40
CA ALA A 236 14.01 -1.98 -5.71
C ALA A 236 14.62 -2.45 -7.05
N GLN A 237 14.48 -3.74 -7.40
CA GLN A 237 14.93 -4.25 -8.71
C GLN A 237 14.09 -3.70 -9.87
N ILE A 238 12.77 -3.57 -9.68
CA ILE A 238 11.85 -2.97 -10.65
C ILE A 238 12.24 -1.51 -10.89
N GLU A 239 12.35 -0.71 -9.83
CA GLU A 239 12.72 0.71 -9.92
C GLU A 239 14.07 0.92 -10.60
N LYS A 240 15.09 0.12 -10.22
CA LYS A 240 16.43 0.21 -10.82
C LYS A 240 16.37 -0.02 -12.34
N ARG A 241 15.55 -0.95 -12.80
CA ARG A 241 15.38 -1.23 -14.23
C ARG A 241 14.58 -0.15 -14.96
N GLN A 242 13.52 0.36 -14.34
CA GLN A 242 12.74 1.48 -14.90
C GLN A 242 13.64 2.70 -15.09
N ARG A 243 14.42 3.08 -14.06
CA ARG A 243 15.40 4.16 -14.17
C ARG A 243 16.46 3.91 -15.25
N ALA A 244 16.91 2.67 -15.42
CA ALA A 244 17.87 2.33 -16.47
C ALA A 244 17.25 2.35 -17.89
N ALA A 245 15.94 2.12 -18.02
CA ALA A 245 15.22 2.24 -19.29
C ALA A 245 14.93 3.71 -19.64
N ASP A 246 14.60 4.52 -18.64
CA ASP A 246 14.41 5.97 -18.78
C ASP A 246 15.74 6.70 -19.02
N TRP A 247 16.83 6.19 -18.46
CA TRP A 247 18.19 6.59 -18.78
C TRP A 247 18.61 6.00 -20.14
N GLN A 248 18.01 6.49 -21.22
CA GLN A 248 18.73 6.54 -22.47
C GLN A 248 19.69 7.73 -22.37
N PRO A 249 21.02 7.53 -22.26
CA PRO A 249 21.92 8.63 -22.59
C PRO A 249 21.56 8.98 -24.02
N SER A 250 20.97 10.18 -24.21
CA SER A 250 20.69 10.72 -25.53
C SER A 250 21.89 10.38 -26.39
N ALA A 251 21.70 9.49 -27.38
CA ALA A 251 22.81 8.92 -28.13
C ALA A 251 23.74 10.08 -28.46
N GLN A 252 24.95 10.08 -27.89
CA GLN A 252 25.95 11.08 -28.26
C GLN A 252 25.92 11.05 -29.79
N PRO A 253 25.62 12.18 -30.45
CA PRO A 253 25.49 12.16 -31.89
C PRO A 253 26.80 11.58 -32.37
N LYS A 254 26.74 10.35 -32.95
CA LYS A 254 27.89 9.76 -33.63
C LYS A 254 28.43 10.89 -34.45
N GLY A 255 29.70 11.24 -34.24
CA GLY A 255 30.37 12.34 -34.92
C GLY A 255 30.28 12.12 -36.42
N GLY A 256 29.16 12.52 -36.98
CA GLY A 256 28.91 12.58 -38.39
C GLY A 256 29.66 13.80 -38.84
N ASN A 257 30.56 13.59 -39.81
CA ASN A 257 31.31 14.61 -40.51
C ASN A 257 30.57 15.94 -40.51
N VAL A 258 31.25 16.97 -39.99
CA VAL A 258 30.78 18.35 -39.90
C VAL A 258 30.14 18.74 -41.22
N THR A 259 28.82 18.62 -41.28
CA THR A 259 28.04 19.09 -42.42
C THR A 259 28.03 20.60 -42.28
N ARG A 260 28.42 21.34 -43.31
CA ARG A 260 28.38 22.80 -43.25
C ARG A 260 26.96 23.21 -42.87
N TYR A 261 26.86 24.18 -41.98
CA TYR A 261 25.60 24.71 -41.51
C TYR A 261 25.65 26.23 -41.53
N THR A 262 24.47 26.83 -41.68
CA THR A 262 24.27 28.27 -41.50
C THR A 262 23.46 28.49 -40.22
N GLU A 263 23.82 29.51 -39.47
CA GLU A 263 23.20 29.83 -38.18
C GLU A 263 22.60 31.23 -38.23
N SER A 264 21.38 31.38 -37.73
CA SER A 264 20.70 32.67 -37.57
C SER A 264 20.14 32.78 -36.16
N CYS A 265 20.45 33.85 -35.46
CA CYS A 265 20.01 34.08 -34.08
C CYS A 265 19.28 35.42 -33.95
N ASN A 266 18.25 35.45 -33.09
CA ASN A 266 17.60 36.67 -32.63
C ASN A 266 17.37 36.58 -31.12
N ASN A 267 17.98 37.47 -30.33
CA ASN A 267 17.86 37.49 -28.86
C ASN A 267 17.98 36.11 -28.19
N ALA A 268 19.14 35.46 -28.38
CA ALA A 268 19.47 34.11 -27.89
C ALA A 268 18.70 32.95 -28.51
N ASP A 269 17.61 33.18 -29.25
CA ASP A 269 16.91 32.12 -29.98
C ASP A 269 17.57 31.91 -31.35
N CYS A 270 18.21 30.76 -31.50
CA CYS A 270 19.03 30.41 -32.65
C CYS A 270 18.43 29.26 -33.44
N VAL A 271 18.52 29.38 -34.75
CA VAL A 271 18.14 28.34 -35.71
C VAL A 271 19.35 27.97 -36.54
N ARG A 272 19.76 26.71 -36.45
CA ARG A 272 20.83 26.11 -37.25
C ARG A 272 20.23 25.28 -38.36
N ARG A 273 20.59 25.60 -39.60
CA ARG A 273 20.18 24.88 -40.81
C ARG A 273 21.39 24.14 -41.38
N TYR A 274 21.29 22.83 -41.47
CA TYR A 274 22.31 21.95 -42.03
C TYR A 274 22.05 21.77 -43.53
N GLU A 275 23.10 21.56 -44.33
CA GLU A 275 22.99 21.31 -45.79
C GLU A 275 22.09 20.10 -46.14
N ASN A 276 21.94 19.14 -45.22
CA ASN A 276 21.04 17.99 -45.39
C ASN A 276 19.55 18.32 -45.15
N GLY A 277 19.19 19.61 -45.05
CA GLY A 277 17.82 20.08 -44.82
C GLY A 277 17.36 20.01 -43.37
N LYS A 278 18.15 19.44 -42.45
CA LYS A 278 17.81 19.41 -41.02
C LYS A 278 17.87 20.82 -40.45
N THR A 279 16.86 21.19 -39.67
CA THR A 279 16.83 22.44 -38.91
C THR A 279 16.75 22.13 -37.42
N VAL A 280 17.59 22.76 -36.62
CA VAL A 280 17.60 22.64 -35.16
C VAL A 280 17.47 24.03 -34.56
N ARG A 281 16.45 24.22 -33.71
CA ARG A 281 16.27 25.45 -32.93
C ARG A 281 16.78 25.21 -31.51
N TYR A 282 17.53 26.16 -30.97
CA TYR A 282 18.07 26.10 -29.62
C TYR A 282 18.26 27.52 -29.07
N VAL A 283 18.38 27.62 -27.76
CA VAL A 283 18.69 28.88 -27.09
C VAL A 283 20.20 28.93 -26.85
N ALA A 284 20.89 29.89 -27.46
CA ALA A 284 22.32 30.12 -27.30
C ALA A 284 22.63 30.84 -25.98
N CYS A 285 23.78 30.52 -25.38
CA CYS A 285 24.27 31.24 -24.22
C CYS A 285 24.64 32.67 -24.64
N MET A 286 24.25 33.68 -23.86
CA MET A 286 24.63 35.08 -24.10
C MET A 286 25.98 35.35 -23.46
N ASN A 287 26.91 35.97 -24.20
CA ASN A 287 28.15 36.48 -23.61
C ASN A 287 27.81 37.63 -22.65
N PRO A 288 28.10 37.53 -21.34
CA PRO A 288 27.72 38.54 -20.37
C PRO A 288 28.46 39.88 -20.56
N ALA A 289 29.61 39.89 -21.25
CA ALA A 289 30.36 41.11 -21.53
C ALA A 289 29.88 41.86 -22.79
N THR A 290 29.26 41.16 -23.75
CA THR A 290 28.88 41.75 -25.06
C THR A 290 27.39 41.65 -25.39
N GLY A 291 26.62 40.87 -24.64
CA GLY A 291 25.20 40.62 -24.91
C GLY A 291 24.92 39.85 -26.19
N LEU A 292 25.93 39.22 -26.80
CA LEU A 292 25.81 38.48 -28.07
C LEU A 292 25.79 36.96 -27.83
N PRO A 293 25.05 36.18 -28.65
CA PRO A 293 24.98 34.72 -28.54
C PRO A 293 26.33 34.03 -28.85
N MET A 294 26.67 32.99 -28.09
CA MET A 294 27.86 32.15 -28.28
C MET A 294 27.49 30.87 -29.06
N ASN A 295 28.18 30.61 -30.18
CA ASN A 295 27.79 29.59 -31.18
C ASN A 295 28.10 28.12 -30.82
N ASP A 296 28.75 27.80 -29.69
CA ASP A 296 29.11 26.41 -29.37
C ASP A 296 29.19 26.10 -27.86
N PRO A 297 28.14 25.52 -27.26
CA PRO A 297 28.12 25.17 -25.83
C PRO A 297 28.81 23.83 -25.52
N VAL A 298 29.26 23.06 -26.51
CA VAL A 298 29.82 21.71 -26.28
C VAL A 298 31.34 21.73 -26.29
N ARG A 299 31.96 22.67 -27.01
CA ARG A 299 33.42 22.72 -27.18
C ARG A 299 34.16 23.60 -26.15
N MET A 300 33.45 24.44 -25.39
CA MET A 300 34.03 25.37 -24.40
C MET A 300 33.63 25.10 -22.95
N GLY A 301 33.26 23.86 -22.60
CA GLY A 301 32.77 23.52 -21.26
C GLY A 301 31.36 24.07 -21.04
N GLY A 302 30.49 23.25 -20.45
CA GLY A 302 29.06 23.54 -20.36
C GLY A 302 28.78 24.92 -19.76
N CYS A 303 27.82 25.64 -20.35
CA CYS A 303 27.31 26.91 -19.82
C CYS A 303 26.56 26.67 -18.50
N GLY A 304 27.27 26.54 -17.37
CA GLY A 304 26.69 26.61 -16.04
C GLY A 304 26.61 28.07 -15.57
N GLY A 305 25.43 28.52 -15.13
CA GLY A 305 25.27 29.87 -14.59
C GLY A 305 23.90 30.12 -13.96
N MET A 306 23.76 31.27 -13.29
CA MET A 306 22.49 31.83 -12.83
C MET A 306 22.05 32.97 -13.76
N ASP A 307 20.76 33.04 -14.10
CA ASP A 307 20.23 34.23 -14.75
C ASP A 307 20.20 35.44 -13.80
N ALA A 308 19.89 36.62 -14.33
CA ALA A 308 19.75 37.84 -13.54
C ALA A 308 18.60 37.81 -12.50
N ARG A 309 17.82 36.73 -12.46
CA ARG A 309 16.74 36.45 -11.50
C ARG A 309 17.12 35.34 -10.52
N GLY A 310 18.33 34.79 -10.59
CA GLY A 310 18.85 33.75 -9.71
C GLY A 310 18.52 32.31 -10.12
N ASN A 311 17.96 32.07 -11.30
CA ASN A 311 17.64 30.70 -11.76
C ASN A 311 18.87 30.02 -12.35
N VAL A 312 19.20 28.83 -11.86
CA VAL A 312 20.33 28.04 -12.35
C VAL A 312 19.96 27.32 -13.65
N PHE A 313 20.83 27.37 -14.65
CA PHE A 313 20.73 26.55 -15.86
C PHE A 313 22.08 25.92 -16.22
N GLY A 314 22.02 24.80 -16.95
CA GLY A 314 23.21 24.12 -17.48
C GLY A 314 23.95 23.21 -16.50
N THR A 315 23.33 22.78 -15.40
CA THR A 315 23.89 21.74 -14.51
C THR A 315 23.76 20.34 -15.12
N GLY A 316 24.45 20.12 -16.24
CA GLY A 316 24.80 18.78 -16.69
C GLY A 316 26.09 18.37 -15.98
N ASN A 317 26.00 17.43 -15.04
CA ASN A 317 27.19 16.80 -14.45
C ASN A 317 28.03 16.16 -15.56
N LEU A 318 29.34 16.45 -15.56
CA LEU A 318 30.35 15.66 -16.26
C LEU A 318 30.46 14.27 -15.62
#